data_AF-A0A934YFX9-F1
#
_entry.id   AF-A0A934YFX9-F1
#
_cell.length_a   1.000
_cell.length_b   1.000
_cell.length_c   1.000
_cell.angle_alpha   90.00
_cell.angle_beta   90.00
_cell.angle_gamma   90.00
#
_symmetry.space_group_name_H-M   'P 1'
#
loop_
_entity.id
_entity.type
_entity.pdbx_description
1 polymer ?
#
loop_
_entity_poly.entity_id
_entity_poly.type
_entity_poly.pdbx_seq_one_letter_code
_entity_poly.pdbx_strand_id
1 'polypeptide(L)'
;MALPDPSLLDPTGCLIAGAALPTPAAGYLVFGQETPAPFSLAVLRPYAARFLDAKVGLSAEKRRQPPEHDLAFILVHHADVKGTVAVEARRLTDSDHALVARAEAAHPSGGLAELAQRCTRVFVVHAGAPDDATALLVACLLSGTSLGPSTDLTAPRLFGVKSGRERLARAVARRAQPG
;
A
#
# COMPACT_ATOMS: atom_id res chain seq x y z
N MET A 1 -7.99 -17.40 -0.12
CA MET A 1 -6.69 -16.80 0.23
C MET A 1 -6.90 -15.97 1.49
N ALA A 2 -6.01 -16.05 2.47
CA ALA A 2 -6.23 -15.38 3.76
C ALA A 2 -5.70 -13.94 3.73
N LEU A 3 -6.56 -12.98 4.03
CA LEU A 3 -6.16 -11.61 4.38
C LEU A 3 -5.77 -11.58 5.87
N PRO A 4 -4.91 -10.64 6.30
CA PRO A 4 -4.63 -10.43 7.71
C PRO A 4 -5.92 -10.17 8.51
N ASP A 5 -5.99 -10.72 9.73
CA ASP A 5 -7.15 -10.61 10.61
C ASP A 5 -6.97 -9.43 11.60
N PRO A 6 -7.99 -8.59 11.86
CA PRO A 6 -7.92 -7.51 12.85
C PRO A 6 -7.56 -7.94 14.27
N SER A 7 -7.80 -9.19 14.65
CA SER A 7 -7.40 -9.78 15.94
C SER A 7 -5.88 -9.87 16.14
N LEU A 8 -5.09 -9.64 15.08
CA LEU A 8 -3.63 -9.54 15.17
C LEU A 8 -3.14 -8.22 15.79
N LEU A 9 -4.05 -7.29 16.10
CA LEU A 9 -3.73 -6.02 16.75
C LEU A 9 -3.95 -6.07 18.27
N ASP A 10 -3.02 -5.48 19.01
CA ASP A 10 -3.15 -5.23 20.45
C ASP A 10 -4.17 -4.09 20.73
N PRO A 11 -4.57 -3.85 22.00
CA PRO A 11 -5.50 -2.77 22.35
C PRO A 11 -5.02 -1.34 22.03
N THR A 12 -3.75 -1.18 21.67
CA THR A 12 -3.16 0.09 21.21
C THR A 12 -3.21 0.23 19.68
N GLY A 13 -3.78 -0.75 19.00
CA GLY A 13 -3.92 -0.81 17.55
C GLY A 13 -2.64 -1.24 16.83
N CYS A 14 -1.62 -1.73 17.54
CA CYS A 14 -0.34 -2.16 16.96
C CYS A 14 -0.32 -3.69 16.76
N LEU A 15 0.46 -4.18 15.81
CA LEU A 15 0.68 -5.61 15.61
C LEU A 15 1.18 -6.28 16.91
N ILE A 16 0.53 -7.39 17.30
CA ILE A 16 0.94 -8.19 18.44
C ILE A 16 2.35 -8.74 18.19
N ALA A 17 3.23 -8.63 19.19
CA ALA A 17 4.61 -9.10 19.07
C ALA A 17 4.64 -10.61 18.73
N GLY A 18 5.40 -10.96 17.68
CA GLY A 18 5.52 -12.35 17.20
C GLY A 18 4.34 -12.86 16.36
N ALA A 19 3.33 -12.04 16.10
CA ALA A 19 2.25 -12.40 15.19
C ALA A 19 2.80 -12.67 13.77
N ALA A 20 2.39 -13.80 13.18
CA ALA A 20 2.74 -14.14 11.81
C ALA A 20 1.72 -13.54 10.84
N LEU A 21 2.21 -12.78 9.86
CA LEU A 21 1.39 -12.25 8.78
C LEU A 21 1.40 -13.20 7.58
N PRO A 22 0.25 -13.42 6.92
CA PRO A 22 0.20 -14.24 5.73
C PRO A 22 0.90 -13.53 4.56
N THR A 23 1.69 -14.27 3.77
CA THR A 23 2.20 -13.76 2.50
C THR A 23 1.04 -13.49 1.54
N PRO A 24 0.88 -12.26 1.01
CA PRO A 24 -0.18 -11.97 0.05
C PRO A 24 0.11 -12.67 -1.28
N ALA A 25 -0.88 -13.37 -1.84
CA ALA A 25 -0.79 -13.85 -3.23
C ALA A 25 -1.34 -12.83 -4.26
N ALA A 26 -1.95 -11.73 -3.80
CA ALA A 26 -2.24 -10.54 -4.61
C ALA A 26 -2.07 -9.28 -3.75
N GLY A 27 -1.64 -8.19 -4.38
CA GLY A 27 -1.42 -6.94 -3.68
C GLY A 27 -0.38 -6.05 -4.34
N TYR A 28 0.08 -5.08 -3.56
CA TYR A 28 1.10 -4.13 -3.98
C TYR A 28 2.18 -4.02 -2.91
N LEU A 29 3.43 -3.89 -3.34
CA LEU A 29 4.53 -3.50 -2.47
C LEU A 29 4.87 -2.04 -2.76
N VAL A 30 4.71 -1.19 -1.76
CA VAL A 30 4.97 0.25 -1.86
C VAL A 30 6.27 0.56 -1.13
N PHE A 31 7.23 1.11 -1.84
CA PHE A 31 8.51 1.54 -1.28
C PHE A 31 8.33 2.92 -0.66
N GLY A 32 8.85 3.09 0.55
CA GLY A 32 8.73 4.33 1.31
C GLY A 32 10.06 4.79 1.85
N GLN A 33 10.26 6.10 1.82
CA GLN A 33 11.34 6.75 2.56
C GLN A 33 11.01 6.77 4.06
N GLU A 34 11.99 7.03 4.93
CA GLU A 34 11.82 6.92 6.39
C GLU A 34 10.68 7.80 6.95
N THR A 35 10.49 8.96 6.33
CA THR A 35 9.51 9.96 6.73
C THR A 35 8.45 10.15 5.66
N PRO A 36 7.19 10.40 6.08
CA PRO A 36 6.71 10.48 7.46
C PRO A 36 6.53 9.11 8.15
N ALA A 37 6.24 9.14 9.45
CA ALA A 37 5.91 7.94 10.23
C ALA A 37 4.76 7.15 9.58
N PRO A 38 4.83 5.80 9.61
CA PRO A 38 3.81 4.97 8.98
C PRO A 38 2.44 5.22 9.60
N PHE A 39 1.39 5.15 8.78
CA PHE A 39 -0.01 5.24 9.20
C PHE A 39 -0.44 6.56 9.87
N SER A 40 0.33 7.64 9.73
CA SER A 40 -0.06 8.95 10.26
C SER A 40 -1.30 9.51 9.55
N LEU A 41 -2.46 9.49 10.21
CA LEU A 41 -3.70 10.05 9.65
C LEU A 41 -3.60 11.55 9.37
N ALA A 42 -2.75 12.28 10.10
CA ALA A 42 -2.45 13.69 9.84
C ALA A 42 -1.77 13.91 8.47
N VAL A 43 -1.07 12.90 7.94
CA VAL A 43 -0.48 12.92 6.59
C VAL A 43 -1.43 12.30 5.57
N LEU A 44 -2.00 11.14 5.89
CA LEU A 44 -2.82 10.38 4.94
C LEU A 44 -4.10 11.13 4.55
N ARG A 45 -4.80 11.75 5.51
CA ARG A 45 -6.09 12.42 5.23
C ARG A 45 -5.95 13.62 4.30
N PRO A 46 -5.05 14.60 4.54
CA PRO A 46 -4.89 15.73 3.62
C PRO A 46 -4.45 15.29 2.22
N TYR A 47 -3.57 14.29 2.13
CA TYR A 47 -3.12 13.78 0.82
C TYR A 47 -4.27 13.11 0.05
N ALA A 48 -5.00 12.22 0.72
CA ALA A 48 -6.14 11.51 0.14
C ALA A 48 -7.21 12.49 -0.38
N ALA A 49 -7.58 13.48 0.44
CA ALA A 49 -8.57 14.49 0.06
C ALA A 49 -8.09 15.33 -1.14
N ARG A 50 -6.84 15.79 -1.11
CA ARG A 50 -6.30 16.72 -2.13
C ARG A 50 -6.04 16.06 -3.47
N PHE A 51 -5.48 14.85 -3.48
CA PHE A 51 -4.94 14.25 -4.70
C PHE A 51 -5.73 13.05 -5.21
N LEU A 52 -6.52 12.41 -4.36
CA LEU A 52 -7.27 11.21 -4.70
C LEU A 52 -8.79 11.39 -4.57
N ASP A 53 -9.26 12.56 -4.11
CA ASP A 53 -10.67 12.80 -3.80
C ASP A 53 -11.25 11.67 -2.92
N ALA A 54 -10.49 11.29 -1.89
CA ALA A 54 -10.76 10.13 -1.07
C ALA A 54 -10.78 10.49 0.42
N LYS A 55 -11.65 9.82 1.19
CA LYS A 55 -11.67 9.85 2.65
C LYS A 55 -10.98 8.61 3.19
N VAL A 56 -10.16 8.79 4.24
CA VAL A 56 -9.38 7.71 4.84
C VAL A 56 -9.41 7.70 6.36
N GLY A 57 -9.36 6.48 6.92
CA GLY A 57 -9.31 6.23 8.36
C GLY A 57 -8.54 4.93 8.66
N LEU A 58 -8.43 4.60 9.94
CA LEU A 58 -7.93 3.31 10.40
C LEU A 58 -9.05 2.59 11.15
N SER A 59 -9.14 1.26 11.03
CA SER A 59 -10.10 0.50 11.85
C SER A 59 -9.73 0.53 13.34
N ALA A 60 -8.44 0.65 13.65
CA ALA A 60 -7.89 0.84 14.98
C ALA A 60 -6.86 1.98 14.93
N GLU A 61 -7.06 3.01 15.75
CA GLU A 61 -6.10 4.11 15.86
C GLU A 61 -4.82 3.66 16.59
N LYS A 62 -3.68 4.17 16.15
CA LYS A 62 -2.37 3.93 16.78
C LYS A 62 -2.26 4.79 18.02
N ARG A 63 -2.45 4.19 19.20
CA ARG A 63 -2.43 4.88 20.51
C ARG A 63 -1.03 5.03 21.12
N ARG A 64 -0.03 4.40 20.51
CA ARG A 64 1.39 4.54 20.84
C ARG A 64 2.20 4.61 19.56
N GLN A 65 3.50 4.91 19.70
CA GLN A 65 4.42 4.84 18.58
C GLN A 65 4.40 3.42 17.98
N PRO A 66 4.06 3.28 16.68
CA PRO A 66 4.10 2.00 15.99
C PRO A 66 5.48 1.35 16.07
N PRO A 67 5.56 0.01 16.25
CA PRO A 67 6.80 -0.71 16.02
C PRO A 67 7.24 -0.59 14.55
N GLU A 68 8.49 -0.94 14.27
CA GLU A 68 9.03 -0.88 12.92
C GLU A 68 8.37 -1.87 11.94
N HIS A 69 8.00 -3.05 12.45
CA HIS A 69 7.14 -4.00 11.77
C HIS A 69 5.74 -3.92 12.40
N ASP A 70 4.76 -3.44 11.64
CA ASP A 70 3.41 -3.17 12.14
C ASP A 70 2.35 -3.44 11.06
N LEU A 71 1.09 -3.55 11.48
CA LEU A 71 -0.07 -3.80 10.61
C LEU A 71 -1.13 -2.73 10.86
N ALA A 72 -1.72 -2.19 9.79
CA ALA A 72 -2.87 -1.32 9.90
C ALA A 72 -3.96 -1.74 8.90
N PHE A 73 -5.21 -1.45 9.24
CA PHE A 73 -6.34 -1.64 8.35
C PHE A 73 -6.85 -0.27 7.93
N ILE A 74 -6.53 0.12 6.71
CA ILE A 74 -6.87 1.43 6.16
C ILE A 74 -8.28 1.36 5.57
N LEU A 75 -9.17 2.16 6.15
CA LEU A 75 -10.51 2.40 5.64
C LEU A 75 -10.41 3.46 4.54
N VAL A 76 -10.98 3.19 3.37
CA VAL A 76 -11.00 4.15 2.25
C VAL A 76 -12.38 4.30 1.65
N HIS A 77 -12.68 5.49 1.17
CA HIS A 77 -13.88 5.80 0.41
C HIS A 77 -13.58 6.86 -0.67
N HIS A 78 -13.80 6.51 -1.93
CA HIS A 78 -13.64 7.34 -3.12
C HIS A 78 -14.64 6.91 -4.19
N ALA A 79 -15.61 7.77 -4.54
CA ALA A 79 -16.70 7.42 -5.47
C ALA A 79 -17.30 6.04 -5.12
N ASP A 80 -17.29 5.09 -6.06
CA ASP A 80 -17.79 3.72 -5.89
C ASP A 80 -16.76 2.74 -5.29
N VAL A 81 -15.57 3.21 -4.94
CA VAL A 81 -14.53 2.43 -4.26
C VAL A 81 -14.60 2.68 -2.76
N LYS A 82 -15.05 1.68 -2.02
CA LYS A 82 -15.04 1.68 -0.55
C LYS A 82 -14.59 0.34 0.00
N GLY A 83 -13.85 0.35 1.10
CA GLY A 83 -13.45 -0.87 1.77
C GLY A 83 -12.36 -0.68 2.82
N THR A 84 -11.92 -1.80 3.36
CA THR A 84 -10.84 -1.89 4.35
C THR A 84 -9.70 -2.68 3.73
N VAL A 85 -8.49 -2.13 3.78
CA VAL A 85 -7.28 -2.77 3.23
C VAL A 85 -6.27 -2.99 4.33
N ALA A 86 -5.84 -4.24 4.51
CA ALA A 86 -4.73 -4.55 5.40
C ALA A 86 -3.41 -4.09 4.76
N VAL A 87 -2.60 -3.39 5.55
CA VAL A 87 -1.30 -2.87 5.15
C VAL A 87 -0.29 -3.19 6.23
N GLU A 88 0.68 -4.04 5.89
CA GLU A 88 1.87 -4.28 6.69
C GLU A 88 2.90 -3.20 6.37
N ALA A 89 3.57 -2.64 7.37
CA ALA A 89 4.76 -1.82 7.22
C ALA A 89 5.93 -2.57 7.83
N ARG A 90 7.06 -2.68 7.12
CA ARG A 90 8.29 -3.29 7.65
C ARG A 90 9.54 -2.71 7.01
N ARG A 91 10.71 -3.02 7.57
CA ARG A 91 11.99 -2.77 6.90
C ARG A 91 12.01 -3.42 5.52
N LEU A 92 12.62 -2.70 4.61
CA LEU A 92 12.98 -3.23 3.31
C LEU A 92 14.06 -4.32 3.46
N THR A 93 13.98 -5.34 2.61
CA THR A 93 14.87 -6.52 2.59
C THR A 93 15.45 -6.74 1.20
N ASP A 94 16.49 -7.56 1.10
CA ASP A 94 17.11 -7.93 -0.18
C ASP A 94 16.13 -8.59 -1.16
N SER A 95 15.16 -9.35 -0.63
CA SER A 95 14.10 -9.97 -1.44
C SER A 95 13.20 -8.92 -2.11
N ASP A 96 12.97 -7.78 -1.46
CA ASP A 96 12.21 -6.66 -2.03
C ASP A 96 13.01 -6.00 -3.17
N HIS A 97 14.32 -5.81 -2.98
CA HIS A 97 15.21 -5.32 -4.04
C HIS A 97 15.25 -6.28 -5.25
N ALA A 98 15.31 -7.59 -5.01
CA ALA A 98 15.27 -8.58 -6.06
C ALA A 98 13.93 -8.55 -6.84
N LEU A 99 12.81 -8.21 -6.18
CA LEU A 99 11.54 -7.99 -6.86
C LEU A 99 11.57 -6.74 -7.76
N VAL A 100 12.12 -5.63 -7.28
CA VAL A 100 12.30 -4.40 -8.07
C VAL A 100 13.16 -4.65 -9.29
N ALA A 101 14.30 -5.32 -9.12
CA ALA A 101 15.22 -5.62 -10.22
C ALA A 101 14.56 -6.46 -11.32
N ARG A 102 13.75 -7.47 -10.93
CA ARG A 102 12.98 -8.28 -11.87
C ARG A 102 11.91 -7.46 -12.60
N ALA A 103 11.19 -6.61 -11.87
CA ALA A 103 10.17 -5.74 -12.47
C ALA A 103 10.78 -4.73 -13.46
N GLU A 104 11.93 -4.15 -13.14
CA GLU A 104 12.66 -3.23 -14.03
C GLU A 104 13.18 -3.93 -15.29
N ALA A 105 13.76 -5.12 -15.14
CA ALA A 105 14.26 -5.91 -16.26
C ALA A 105 13.14 -6.31 -17.23
N ALA A 106 11.95 -6.62 -16.72
CA ALA A 106 10.78 -6.93 -17.54
C ALA A 106 10.15 -5.68 -18.19
N HIS A 107 10.10 -4.58 -17.43
CA HIS A 107 9.40 -3.35 -17.82
C HIS A 107 10.18 -2.10 -17.33
N PRO A 108 11.09 -1.55 -18.15
CA PRO A 108 11.87 -0.38 -17.78
C PRO A 108 10.98 0.78 -17.34
N SER A 109 11.26 1.33 -16.16
CA SER A 109 10.35 2.26 -15.47
C SER A 109 10.81 3.71 -15.49
N GLY A 110 11.99 3.98 -16.06
CA GLY A 110 12.54 5.33 -16.16
C GLY A 110 13.02 5.88 -14.81
N GLY A 111 13.71 5.05 -14.02
CA GLY A 111 14.36 5.46 -12.76
C GLY A 111 13.56 5.16 -11.49
N LEU A 112 12.41 4.48 -11.57
CA LEU A 112 11.69 4.08 -10.35
C LEU A 112 12.46 3.00 -9.58
N ALA A 113 13.19 2.13 -10.26
CA ALA A 113 14.07 1.15 -9.60
C ALA A 113 15.16 1.83 -8.74
N GLU A 114 15.80 2.87 -9.26
CA GLU A 114 16.78 3.67 -8.51
C GLU A 114 16.15 4.40 -7.33
N LEU A 115 14.91 4.89 -7.49
CA LEU A 115 14.17 5.48 -6.38
C LEU A 115 13.85 4.44 -5.29
N ALA A 116 13.45 3.22 -5.67
CA ALA A 116 13.20 2.14 -4.73
C ALA A 116 14.45 1.76 -3.92
N GLN A 117 15.64 1.84 -4.52
CA GLN A 117 16.91 1.58 -3.83
C GLN A 117 17.21 2.55 -2.68
N ARG A 118 16.63 3.76 -2.71
CA ARG A 118 16.78 4.76 -1.64
C ARG A 118 15.76 4.61 -0.52
N CYS A 119 14.79 3.71 -0.67
CA CYS A 119 13.76 3.48 0.32
C CYS A 119 14.26 2.51 1.40
N THR A 120 13.91 2.77 2.65
CA THR A 120 14.29 1.92 3.80
C THR A 120 13.12 1.10 4.34
N ARG A 121 11.90 1.45 3.93
CA ARG A 121 10.65 0.82 4.34
C ARG A 121 9.89 0.30 3.13
N VAL A 122 9.16 -0.78 3.33
CA VAL A 122 8.11 -1.22 2.42
C VAL A 122 6.76 -1.29 3.14
N PHE A 123 5.71 -1.01 2.40
CA PHE A 123 4.35 -1.29 2.78
C PHE A 123 3.82 -2.43 1.90
N VAL A 124 3.39 -3.52 2.52
CA VAL A 124 2.72 -4.62 1.82
C VAL A 124 1.22 -4.38 1.90
N VAL A 125 0.62 -4.02 0.77
CA VAL A 125 -0.81 -3.74 0.64
C VAL A 125 -1.50 -5.02 0.17
N HIS A 126 -2.30 -5.62 1.04
CA HIS A 126 -2.99 -6.88 0.75
C HIS A 126 -4.23 -6.64 -0.11
N ALA A 127 -4.37 -7.38 -1.22
CA ALA A 127 -5.56 -7.32 -2.08
C ALA A 127 -6.36 -8.62 -1.98
N GLY A 128 -7.70 -8.51 -2.02
CA GLY A 128 -8.57 -9.69 -2.04
C GLY A 128 -8.56 -10.44 -3.38
N ALA A 129 -8.20 -9.74 -4.46
CA ALA A 129 -8.11 -10.25 -5.82
C ALA A 129 -7.08 -9.44 -6.63
N PRO A 130 -6.61 -9.96 -7.79
CA PRO A 130 -5.92 -9.14 -8.78
C PRO A 130 -6.76 -7.92 -9.18
N ASP A 131 -6.10 -6.79 -9.48
CA ASP A 131 -6.76 -5.53 -9.86
C ASP A 131 -7.79 -4.97 -8.85
N ASP A 132 -7.67 -5.31 -7.56
CA ASP A 132 -8.50 -4.73 -6.50
C ASP A 132 -8.31 -3.21 -6.42
N ALA A 133 -9.31 -2.46 -6.90
CA ALA A 133 -9.29 -1.00 -6.95
C ALA A 133 -9.13 -0.36 -5.56
N THR A 134 -9.61 -1.01 -4.50
CA THR A 134 -9.48 -0.52 -3.12
C THR A 134 -8.03 -0.62 -2.66
N ALA A 135 -7.38 -1.77 -2.91
CA ALA A 135 -5.96 -1.96 -2.62
C ALA A 135 -5.08 -1.02 -3.48
N LEU A 136 -5.42 -0.83 -4.75
CA LEU A 136 -4.69 0.08 -5.64
C LEU A 136 -4.81 1.54 -5.19
N LEU A 137 -5.97 1.97 -4.72
CA LEU A 137 -6.18 3.30 -4.14
C LEU A 137 -5.26 3.51 -2.91
N VAL A 138 -5.20 2.52 -2.02
CA VAL A 138 -4.31 2.55 -0.85
C VAL A 138 -2.83 2.55 -1.25
N ALA A 139 -2.44 1.77 -2.26
CA ALA A 139 -1.07 1.78 -2.78
C ALA A 139 -0.70 3.17 -3.34
N CYS A 140 -1.60 3.81 -4.09
CA CYS A 140 -1.37 5.16 -4.62
C CYS A 140 -1.25 6.21 -3.51
N LEU A 141 -2.07 6.09 -2.46
CA LEU A 141 -1.99 6.94 -1.28
C LEU A 141 -0.62 6.81 -0.61
N LEU A 142 -0.19 5.58 -0.30
CA LEU A 142 1.07 5.32 0.39
C LEU A 142 2.29 5.69 -0.45
N SER A 143 2.26 5.46 -1.76
CA SER A 143 3.31 5.88 -2.70
C SER A 143 3.46 7.40 -2.69
N GLY A 144 2.33 8.11 -2.63
CA GLY A 144 2.29 9.57 -2.60
C GLY A 144 2.80 10.18 -1.30
N THR A 145 2.40 9.61 -0.16
CA THR A 145 2.81 10.14 1.14
C THR A 145 4.21 9.70 1.54
N SER A 146 4.69 8.56 1.06
CA SER A 146 6.00 8.00 1.40
C SER A 146 7.07 8.25 0.33
N LEU A 147 6.71 8.94 -0.75
CA LEU A 147 7.59 9.39 -1.83
C LEU A 147 8.43 8.27 -2.46
N GLY A 148 7.83 7.10 -2.66
CA GLY A 148 8.49 5.98 -3.32
C GLY A 148 7.58 5.23 -4.28
N PRO A 149 8.15 4.38 -5.15
CA PRO A 149 7.40 3.65 -6.17
C PRO A 149 6.61 2.50 -5.57
N SER A 150 5.78 1.87 -6.39
CA SER A 150 5.05 0.66 -6.04
C SER A 150 5.28 -0.42 -7.09
N THR A 151 5.22 -1.69 -6.70
CA THR A 151 5.15 -2.81 -7.63
C THR A 151 3.89 -3.63 -7.37
N ASP A 152 3.31 -4.12 -8.45
CA ASP A 152 2.25 -5.13 -8.41
C ASP A 152 2.85 -6.50 -8.06
N LEU A 153 2.23 -7.25 -7.15
CA LEU A 153 2.71 -8.58 -6.76
C LEU A 153 2.28 -9.69 -7.73
N THR A 154 1.23 -9.46 -8.52
CA THR A 154 0.69 -10.46 -9.46
C THR A 154 1.30 -10.34 -10.84
N ALA A 155 1.58 -9.11 -11.28
CA ALA A 155 2.21 -8.80 -12.55
C ALA A 155 3.33 -7.77 -12.32
N PRO A 156 4.53 -8.19 -11.86
CA PRO A 156 5.59 -7.32 -11.39
C PRO A 156 5.94 -6.19 -12.36
N ARG A 157 5.42 -5.00 -12.06
CA ARG A 157 5.64 -3.78 -12.81
C ARG A 157 5.71 -2.62 -11.84
N LEU A 158 6.77 -1.82 -11.97
CA LEU A 158 6.93 -0.61 -11.18
C LEU A 158 6.01 0.50 -11.70
N PHE A 159 5.43 1.24 -10.76
CA PHE A 159 4.64 2.43 -11.04
C PHE A 159 4.84 3.47 -9.93
N GLY A 160 4.75 4.74 -10.31
CA GLY A 160 4.74 5.85 -9.37
C GLY A 160 3.31 6.34 -9.15
N VAL A 161 3.16 7.41 -8.37
CA VAL A 161 1.86 8.01 -8.07
C VAL A 161 1.04 8.35 -9.31
N LYS A 162 1.66 8.98 -10.32
CA LYS A 162 0.97 9.42 -11.54
C LYS A 162 0.39 8.22 -12.30
N SER A 163 1.23 7.24 -12.64
CA SER A 163 0.81 6.05 -13.37
C SER A 163 -0.12 5.16 -12.53
N GLY A 164 0.04 5.13 -11.21
CA GLY A 164 -0.89 4.50 -10.28
C GLY A 164 -2.29 5.11 -10.33
N ARG A 165 -2.40 6.45 -10.30
CA ARG A 165 -3.69 7.16 -10.42
C ARG A 165 -4.37 6.91 -11.76
N GLU A 166 -3.61 6.87 -12.86
CA GLU A 166 -4.14 6.52 -14.18
C GLU A 166 -4.67 5.07 -14.21
N ARG A 167 -3.95 4.12 -13.58
CA ARG A 167 -4.44 2.74 -13.41
C ARG A 167 -5.71 2.69 -12.58
N LEU A 168 -5.77 3.45 -11.48
CA LEU A 168 -6.93 3.53 -10.60
C LEU A 168 -8.15 4.07 -11.36
N ALA A 169 -8.02 5.17 -12.09
CA ALA A 169 -9.11 5.74 -12.89
C ALA A 169 -9.68 4.71 -13.89
N ARG A 170 -8.82 3.93 -14.55
CA ARG A 170 -9.25 2.83 -15.43
C ARG A 170 -9.96 1.70 -14.66
N ALA A 171 -9.46 1.33 -13.48
CA ALA A 171 -10.08 0.30 -12.65
C ALA A 171 -11.48 0.72 -12.18
N VAL A 172 -11.66 1.99 -11.78
CA VAL A 172 -12.96 2.56 -11.41
C VAL A 172 -13.90 2.58 -12.61
N ALA A 173 -13.45 3.08 -13.76
CA ALA A 173 -14.27 3.14 -14.98
C ALA A 173 -14.77 1.75 -15.42
N ARG A 174 -13.93 0.71 -15.33
CA ARG A 174 -14.32 -0.67 -15.65
C ARG A 174 -15.39 -1.24 -14.72
N ARG A 175 -15.44 -0.80 -13.46
CA ARG A 175 -16.49 -1.23 -12.52
C ARG A 175 -17.83 -0.54 -12.78
N ALA A 176 -17.81 0.69 -13.29
CA ALA A 176 -19.01 1.47 -13.59
C ALA A 176 -19.72 1.02 -14.88
N GLN A 177 -19.08 0.20 -15.72
CA GLN A 177 -19.68 -0.40 -16.90
C GLN A 177 -20.06 -1.85 -16.59
N PRO A 178 -21.29 -2.13 -16.09
CA PRO A 178 -21.77 -3.49 -16.05
C PRO A 178 -21.87 -4.00 -17.50
N GLY A 179 -21.20 -5.12 -17.78
CA GLY A 179 -21.41 -5.86 -19.02
C GLY A 179 -22.82 -6.41 -19.13
#